data_AF-A0A2A3F382-F1
#
_entry.id   AF-A0A2A3F382-F1
#
_cell.length_a   1.000
_cell.length_b   1.000
_cell.length_c   1.000
_cell.angle_alpha   90.00
_cell.angle_beta   90.00
_cell.angle_gamma   90.00
#
_symmetry.space_group_name_H-M   'P 1'
#
loop_
_entity.id
_entity.type
_entity.pdbx_description
1 polymer ?
#
loop_
_entity_poly.entity_id
_entity_poly.type
_entity_poly.pdbx_seq_one_letter_code
_entity_poly.pdbx_strand_id
1 'polypeptide(L)'
;MTYTTNPNLNGFDKKATKLVKDTLKMGWVAKRGKKSHMVLQAPDGKTMATVQPNLEAARLYDQAAAPIEAWRSKNSVEVKEEDGKFICGLCGHETDNRMSMLGHTTSRHSEPRVCPVCKRKLSTPSAYGQHLKTHRDILNPPPEPEPEPEPEPAVEEQAVESISTEIEVIEADEIAKRRAKYASMSTSKLVEEMLKMSELLGEAASRLSHYEEKNKLIDEVLKM
;
A
#
# COMPACT_ATOMS: atom_id res chain seq x y z
N MET A 1 -8.36 -16.87 -3.74
CA MET A 1 -7.32 -17.08 -2.70
C MET A 1 -7.46 -16.01 -1.62
N THR A 2 -7.90 -16.43 -0.43
CA THR A 2 -8.32 -15.60 0.71
C THR A 2 -7.15 -15.29 1.66
N TYR A 3 -7.30 -14.26 2.50
CA TYR A 3 -6.36 -13.95 3.58
C TYR A 3 -6.48 -14.98 4.73
N THR A 4 -5.36 -15.28 5.40
CA THR A 4 -5.24 -16.28 6.46
C THR A 4 -4.37 -15.79 7.62
N THR A 5 -4.62 -16.31 8.81
CA THR A 5 -3.78 -16.09 10.01
C THR A 5 -2.66 -17.11 10.15
N ASN A 6 -2.65 -18.15 9.31
CA ASN A 6 -1.59 -19.17 9.28
C ASN A 6 -1.12 -19.41 7.83
N PRO A 7 -0.35 -18.47 7.26
CA PRO A 7 0.15 -18.58 5.89
C PRO A 7 1.26 -19.63 5.78
N ASN A 8 1.35 -20.30 4.63
CA ASN A 8 2.52 -21.11 4.30
C ASN A 8 3.74 -20.18 4.13
N LEU A 9 4.82 -20.44 4.87
CA LEU A 9 6.07 -19.67 4.87
C LEU A 9 7.25 -20.40 4.20
N ASN A 10 7.00 -21.49 3.47
CA ASN A 10 8.03 -22.17 2.70
C ASN A 10 8.63 -21.22 1.65
N GLY A 11 9.97 -21.17 1.61
CA GLY A 11 10.75 -20.30 0.72
C GLY A 11 11.12 -18.95 1.32
N PHE A 12 10.69 -18.63 2.54
CA PHE A 12 11.07 -17.40 3.24
C PHE A 12 12.29 -17.63 4.14
N ASP A 13 13.17 -16.63 4.21
CA ASP A 13 14.28 -16.63 5.14
C ASP A 13 13.80 -16.48 6.61
N LYS A 14 14.73 -16.64 7.56
CA LYS A 14 14.40 -16.58 8.99
C LYS A 14 13.88 -15.20 9.40
N LYS A 15 14.40 -14.12 8.80
CA LYS A 15 14.01 -12.74 9.12
C LYS A 15 12.59 -12.43 8.65
N ALA A 16 12.25 -12.75 7.40
CA ALA A 16 10.93 -12.58 6.84
C ALA A 16 9.90 -13.46 7.56
N THR A 17 10.26 -14.72 7.85
CA THR A 17 9.40 -15.63 8.63
C THR A 17 9.07 -15.06 9.99
N LYS A 18 10.08 -14.51 10.70
CA LYS A 18 9.88 -13.87 12.01
C LYS A 18 8.98 -12.64 11.90
N LEU A 19 9.25 -11.75 10.94
CA LEU A 19 8.47 -10.54 10.73
C LEU A 19 6.99 -10.85 10.47
N VAL A 20 6.70 -11.81 9.59
CA VAL A 20 5.32 -12.25 9.29
C VAL A 20 4.64 -12.84 10.52
N LYS A 21 5.32 -13.71 11.28
CA LYS A 21 4.73 -14.29 12.50
C LYS A 21 4.43 -13.23 13.55
N ASP A 22 5.31 -12.27 13.75
CA ASP A 22 5.12 -11.22 14.74
C ASP A 22 4.01 -10.23 14.32
N THR A 23 3.84 -9.97 13.03
CA THR A 23 2.69 -9.19 12.53
C THR A 23 1.36 -9.93 12.65
N LEU A 24 1.34 -11.24 12.39
CA LEU A 24 0.14 -12.04 12.58
C LEU A 24 -0.32 -12.03 14.05
N LYS A 25 0.62 -12.04 15.01
CA LYS A 25 0.32 -11.83 16.44
C LYS A 25 -0.26 -10.44 16.76
N MET A 26 -0.09 -9.46 15.87
CA MET A 26 -0.67 -8.12 15.97
C MET A 26 -2.04 -8.00 15.29
N GLY A 27 -2.57 -9.10 14.73
CA GLY A 27 -3.92 -9.16 14.16
C GLY A 27 -3.99 -8.92 12.69
N TRP A 28 -2.83 -8.82 12.06
CA TRP A 28 -2.74 -8.74 10.63
C TRP A 28 -3.10 -10.08 10.03
N VAL A 29 -3.66 -10.04 8.84
CA VAL A 29 -3.95 -11.23 8.04
C VAL A 29 -3.03 -11.26 6.84
N ALA A 30 -2.60 -12.44 6.44
CA ALA A 30 -1.61 -12.63 5.40
C ALA A 30 -2.20 -13.30 4.17
N LYS A 31 -1.70 -12.95 2.99
CA LYS A 31 -2.02 -13.59 1.73
C LYS A 31 -0.73 -13.78 0.93
N ARG A 32 -0.53 -14.99 0.40
CA ARG A 32 0.57 -15.25 -0.52
C ARG A 32 0.24 -14.63 -1.88
N GLY A 33 1.15 -13.77 -2.37
CA GLY A 33 1.05 -13.13 -3.67
C GLY A 33 1.49 -14.04 -4.82
N LYS A 34 1.26 -13.60 -6.06
CA LYS A 34 1.58 -14.38 -7.28
C LYS A 34 3.09 -14.64 -7.46
N LYS A 35 3.95 -13.75 -6.96
CA LYS A 35 5.42 -13.85 -7.05
C LYS A 35 6.08 -14.33 -5.75
N SER A 36 5.41 -15.23 -5.01
CA SER A 36 5.89 -15.78 -3.73
C SER A 36 6.14 -14.79 -2.57
N HIS A 37 5.90 -13.49 -2.75
CA HIS A 37 5.90 -12.52 -1.64
C HIS A 37 4.66 -12.67 -0.75
N MET A 38 4.76 -12.22 0.49
CA MET A 38 3.64 -12.15 1.42
C MET A 38 3.04 -10.76 1.43
N VAL A 39 1.72 -10.68 1.31
CA VAL A 39 0.97 -9.44 1.51
C VAL A 39 0.27 -9.54 2.86
N LEU A 40 0.63 -8.66 3.78
CA LEU A 40 0.01 -8.51 5.09
C LEU A 40 -0.98 -7.36 5.04
N GLN A 41 -2.16 -7.54 5.60
CA GLN A 41 -3.20 -6.53 5.72
C GLN A 41 -3.53 -6.32 7.19
N ALA A 42 -3.54 -5.07 7.62
CA ALA A 42 -3.84 -4.69 8.99
C ALA A 42 -5.33 -4.84 9.33
N PRO A 43 -5.70 -4.93 10.62
CA PRO A 43 -7.09 -5.01 11.09
C PRO A 43 -8.00 -3.88 10.62
N ASP A 44 -7.43 -2.68 10.36
CA ASP A 44 -8.18 -1.54 9.84
C ASP A 44 -8.71 -1.78 8.41
N GLY A 45 -8.11 -2.75 7.69
CA GLY A 45 -8.39 -3.08 6.30
C GLY A 45 -7.76 -2.13 5.28
N LYS A 46 -7.09 -1.07 5.73
CA LYS A 46 -6.49 0.01 4.93
C LYS A 46 -4.99 -0.14 4.80
N THR A 47 -4.31 -0.51 5.88
CA THR A 47 -2.86 -0.61 5.88
C THR A 47 -2.42 -1.96 5.35
N MET A 48 -1.45 -1.95 4.42
CA MET A 48 -0.86 -3.16 3.85
C MET A 48 0.66 -3.10 3.93
N ALA A 49 1.28 -4.26 4.09
CA ALA A 49 2.72 -4.42 4.08
C ALA A 49 3.09 -5.60 3.18
N THR A 50 4.15 -5.45 2.38
CA THR A 50 4.64 -6.52 1.51
C THR A 50 5.96 -7.04 2.06
N VAL A 51 6.04 -8.34 2.29
CA VAL A 51 7.24 -9.02 2.78
C VAL A 51 7.77 -9.93 1.67
N GLN A 52 8.98 -9.67 1.21
CA GLN A 52 9.64 -10.53 0.22
C GLN A 52 10.13 -11.85 0.86
N PRO A 53 10.39 -12.90 0.07
CA PRO A 53 10.97 -14.15 0.60
C PRO A 53 12.36 -13.97 1.22
N ASN A 54 13.14 -13.01 0.73
CA ASN A 54 14.48 -12.69 1.22
C ASN A 54 14.50 -11.26 1.78
N LEU A 55 14.77 -11.13 3.08
CA LEU A 55 14.87 -9.88 3.84
C LEU A 55 16.29 -9.68 4.40
N GLU A 56 17.32 -10.29 3.81
CA GLU A 56 18.69 -10.14 4.29
C GLU A 56 19.21 -8.71 4.17
N ALA A 57 18.84 -8.01 3.09
CA ALA A 57 19.17 -6.60 2.88
C ALA A 57 18.34 -5.69 3.81
N ALA A 58 19.01 -4.79 4.55
CA ALA A 58 18.35 -3.87 5.50
C ALA A 58 17.22 -3.07 4.85
N ARG A 59 17.45 -2.54 3.63
CA ARG A 59 16.44 -1.79 2.87
C ARG A 59 15.15 -2.57 2.61
N LEU A 60 15.24 -3.89 2.38
CA LEU A 60 14.06 -4.74 2.15
C LEU A 60 13.30 -4.98 3.45
N TYR A 61 14.02 -5.10 4.58
CA TYR A 61 13.41 -5.18 5.89
C TYR A 61 12.67 -3.88 6.23
N ASP A 62 13.31 -2.73 6.04
CA ASP A 62 12.72 -1.43 6.36
C ASP A 62 11.47 -1.15 5.52
N GLN A 63 11.48 -1.50 4.23
CA GLN A 63 10.31 -1.38 3.36
C GLN A 63 9.14 -2.25 3.82
N ALA A 64 9.42 -3.44 4.36
CA ALA A 64 8.40 -4.34 4.90
C ALA A 64 7.91 -3.88 6.28
N ALA A 65 8.82 -3.41 7.15
CA ALA A 65 8.57 -3.05 8.54
C ALA A 65 7.93 -1.67 8.71
N ALA A 66 8.32 -0.67 7.91
CA ALA A 66 7.83 0.70 8.01
C ALA A 66 6.29 0.83 8.06
N PRO A 67 5.50 0.21 7.17
CA PRO A 67 4.03 0.27 7.26
C PRO A 67 3.47 -0.41 8.51
N ILE A 68 4.14 -1.48 8.99
CA ILE A 68 3.75 -2.20 10.20
C ILE A 68 3.98 -1.33 11.44
N GLU A 69 5.13 -0.67 11.51
CA GLU A 69 5.51 0.22 12.60
C GLU A 69 4.68 1.51 12.59
N ALA A 70 4.44 2.10 11.42
CA ALA A 70 3.58 3.27 11.28
C ALA A 70 2.15 2.97 11.74
N TRP A 71 1.61 1.80 11.39
CA TRP A 71 0.32 1.33 11.90
C TRP A 71 0.38 1.11 13.40
N ARG A 72 1.43 0.46 13.92
CA ARG A 72 1.60 0.24 15.35
C ARG A 72 1.56 1.56 16.11
N SER A 73 2.25 2.60 15.65
CA SER A 73 2.27 3.90 16.32
C SER A 73 0.92 4.62 16.26
N LYS A 74 0.21 4.56 15.12
CA LYS A 74 -1.10 5.21 14.94
C LYS A 74 -2.26 4.49 15.62
N ASN A 75 -2.20 3.16 15.65
CA ASN A 75 -3.19 2.29 16.27
C ASN A 75 -2.75 1.84 17.68
N SER A 76 -1.79 2.55 18.28
CA SER A 76 -1.64 2.63 19.74
C SER A 76 -2.91 3.25 20.31
N VAL A 77 -3.97 2.45 20.36
CA VAL A 77 -5.00 2.62 21.39
C VAL A 77 -4.24 2.68 22.70
N GLU A 78 -4.62 3.59 23.60
CA GLU A 78 -4.14 3.62 24.98
C GLU A 78 -4.39 2.26 25.63
N VAL A 79 -3.44 1.36 25.45
CA VAL A 79 -3.43 0.04 26.03
C VAL A 79 -2.45 0.15 27.17
N LYS A 80 -2.98 0.45 28.35
CA LYS A 80 -2.22 0.30 29.58
C LYS A 80 -2.04 -1.19 29.81
N GLU A 81 -0.77 -1.60 29.93
CA GLU A 81 -0.40 -2.96 30.26
C GLU A 81 -0.12 -2.98 31.76
N GLU A 82 -1.09 -3.45 32.53
CA GLU A 82 -0.99 -3.66 33.99
C GLU A 82 -1.15 -5.16 34.25
N ASP A 83 -0.17 -5.77 34.91
CA ASP A 83 -0.17 -7.18 35.32
C ASP A 83 -0.52 -8.20 34.21
N GLY A 84 -0.08 -7.95 32.98
CA GLY A 84 -0.27 -8.85 31.83
C GLY A 84 -1.65 -8.76 31.17
N LYS A 85 -2.47 -7.76 31.54
CA LYS A 85 -3.74 -7.45 30.88
C LYS A 85 -3.64 -6.18 30.06
N PHE A 86 -4.45 -6.12 29.01
CA PHE A 86 -4.58 -4.99 28.10
C PHE A 86 -5.88 -4.26 28.40
N ILE A 87 -5.80 -2.99 28.80
CA ILE A 87 -6.96 -2.16 29.17
C ILE A 87 -7.27 -1.15 28.08
N CYS A 88 -8.53 -0.99 27.68
CA CYS A 88 -8.97 0.02 26.73
C CYS A 88 -9.02 1.40 27.40
N GLY A 89 -8.18 2.36 26.98
CA GLY A 89 -8.25 3.73 27.51
C GLY A 89 -9.55 4.49 27.23
N LEU A 90 -10.39 4.01 26.31
CA LEU A 90 -11.65 4.66 25.94
C LEU A 90 -12.87 4.22 26.78
N CYS A 91 -12.85 3.01 27.32
CA CYS A 91 -13.99 2.48 28.09
C CYS A 91 -13.60 1.61 29.30
N GLY A 92 -12.30 1.46 29.58
CA GLY A 92 -11.79 0.67 30.70
C GLY A 92 -11.96 -0.84 30.55
N HIS A 93 -12.29 -1.36 29.36
CA HIS A 93 -12.43 -2.81 29.17
C HIS A 93 -11.08 -3.50 29.26
N GLU A 94 -10.98 -4.58 30.04
CA GLU A 94 -9.76 -5.36 30.18
C GLU A 94 -9.84 -6.64 29.35
N THR A 95 -8.75 -6.99 28.67
CA THR A 95 -8.62 -8.28 28.00
C THR A 95 -7.22 -8.84 28.21
N ASP A 96 -7.12 -10.15 28.26
CA ASP A 96 -5.86 -10.88 28.49
C ASP A 96 -4.99 -10.96 27.22
N ASN A 97 -5.52 -10.45 26.10
CA ASN A 97 -4.89 -10.54 24.79
C ASN A 97 -5.01 -9.23 24.03
N ARG A 98 -3.87 -8.68 23.59
CA ARG A 98 -3.78 -7.47 22.77
C ARG A 98 -4.64 -7.55 21.52
N MET A 99 -4.79 -8.75 20.95
CA MET A 99 -5.65 -9.01 19.80
C MET A 99 -7.13 -8.71 20.08
N SER A 100 -7.62 -9.23 21.20
CA SER A 100 -8.99 -9.03 21.66
C SER A 100 -9.23 -7.56 21.95
N MET A 101 -8.23 -6.85 22.50
CA MET A 101 -8.29 -5.41 22.71
C MET A 101 -8.37 -4.61 21.40
N LEU A 102 -7.59 -4.98 20.38
CA LEU A 102 -7.66 -4.36 19.05
C LEU A 102 -9.00 -4.64 18.34
N GLY A 103 -9.55 -5.85 18.49
CA GLY A 103 -10.88 -6.20 18.00
C GLY A 103 -11.98 -5.43 18.74
N HIS A 104 -11.83 -5.26 20.06
CA HIS A 104 -12.73 -4.47 20.89
C HIS A 104 -12.73 -3.00 20.45
N THR A 105 -11.58 -2.37 20.29
CA THR A 105 -11.49 -0.97 19.84
C THR A 105 -12.01 -0.80 18.42
N THR A 106 -11.70 -1.74 17.54
CA THR A 106 -12.21 -1.73 16.15
C THR A 106 -13.70 -2.01 16.06
N SER A 107 -14.34 -2.64 17.04
CA SER A 107 -15.78 -2.94 17.01
C SER A 107 -16.63 -1.98 17.82
N ARG A 108 -16.07 -1.37 18.88
CA ARG A 108 -16.78 -0.50 19.81
C ARG A 108 -16.39 0.97 19.71
N HIS A 109 -15.19 1.24 19.23
CA HIS A 109 -14.64 2.59 19.16
C HIS A 109 -14.24 3.00 17.73
N SER A 110 -14.45 2.15 16.72
CA SER A 110 -14.27 2.56 15.33
C SER A 110 -15.42 3.45 14.87
N GLU A 111 -15.10 4.51 14.13
CA GLU A 111 -16.12 5.28 13.42
C GLU A 111 -16.99 4.37 12.53
N PRO A 112 -18.31 4.65 12.46
CA PRO A 112 -19.22 3.87 11.63
C PRO A 112 -18.82 3.95 10.16
N ARG A 113 -18.65 2.79 9.52
CA ARG A 113 -18.30 2.70 8.10
C ARG A 113 -19.52 3.03 7.26
N VAL A 114 -19.40 4.02 6.38
CA VAL A 114 -20.49 4.49 5.51
C VAL A 114 -20.38 3.83 4.15
N CYS A 115 -21.44 3.17 3.69
CA CYS A 115 -21.50 2.60 2.35
C CYS A 115 -21.46 3.70 1.27
N PRO A 116 -20.60 3.60 0.24
CA PRO A 116 -20.55 4.61 -0.82
C PRO A 116 -21.78 4.58 -1.73
N VAL A 117 -22.44 3.42 -1.87
CA VAL A 117 -23.58 3.22 -2.79
C VAL A 117 -24.89 3.71 -2.17
N CYS A 118 -25.17 3.33 -0.92
CA CYS A 118 -26.45 3.66 -0.28
C CYS A 118 -26.32 4.55 0.97
N LYS A 119 -25.10 5.02 1.29
CA LYS A 119 -24.80 5.88 2.46
C LYS A 119 -25.20 5.28 3.81
N ARG A 120 -25.49 3.98 3.88
CA ARG A 120 -25.84 3.29 5.13
C ARG A 120 -24.62 3.18 6.05
N LYS A 121 -24.79 3.60 7.31
CA LYS A 121 -23.78 3.53 8.36
C LYS A 121 -23.80 2.15 9.01
N LEU A 122 -22.65 1.50 9.07
CA LEU A 122 -22.49 0.17 9.67
C LEU A 122 -21.43 0.21 10.76
N SER A 123 -21.81 -0.27 11.94
CA SER A 123 -21.03 -0.18 13.17
C SER A 123 -19.90 -1.20 13.27
N THR A 124 -19.90 -2.25 12.42
CA THR A 124 -18.88 -3.30 12.47
C THR A 124 -18.28 -3.59 11.10
N PRO A 125 -16.98 -3.92 11.01
CA PRO A 125 -16.33 -4.26 9.75
C PRO A 125 -16.94 -5.47 9.03
N SER A 126 -17.35 -6.50 9.78
CA SER A 126 -17.98 -7.70 9.22
C SER A 126 -19.35 -7.41 8.62
N ALA A 127 -20.16 -6.57 9.28
CA ALA A 127 -21.44 -6.12 8.73
C ALA A 127 -21.24 -5.26 7.48
N TYR A 128 -20.23 -4.39 7.47
CA TYR A 128 -19.85 -3.59 6.29
C TYR A 128 -19.45 -4.49 5.10
N GLY A 129 -18.59 -5.49 5.33
CA GLY A 129 -18.19 -6.44 4.30
C GLY A 129 -19.34 -7.29 3.74
N GLN A 130 -20.28 -7.73 4.60
CA GLN A 130 -21.49 -8.43 4.14
C GLN A 130 -22.44 -7.50 3.38
N HIS A 131 -22.59 -6.26 3.85
CA HIS A 131 -23.43 -5.27 3.20
C HIS A 131 -22.91 -4.88 1.81
N LEU A 132 -21.59 -4.79 1.60
CA LEU A 132 -21.07 -4.54 0.24
C LEU A 132 -21.42 -5.68 -0.73
N LYS A 133 -21.66 -6.90 -0.26
CA LYS A 133 -22.14 -8.00 -1.10
C LYS A 133 -23.58 -7.79 -1.58
N THR A 134 -24.41 -7.02 -0.86
CA THR A 134 -25.76 -6.68 -1.34
C THR A 134 -25.72 -5.62 -2.44
N HIS A 135 -24.58 -4.95 -2.63
CA HIS A 135 -24.31 -4.06 -3.75
C HIS A 135 -23.46 -4.73 -4.83
N ARG A 136 -23.32 -6.06 -4.80
CA ARG A 136 -22.51 -6.82 -5.77
C ARG A 136 -22.86 -6.44 -7.20
N ASP A 137 -24.14 -6.35 -7.55
CA ASP A 137 -24.58 -6.09 -8.92
C ASP A 137 -24.33 -4.63 -9.38
N ILE A 138 -24.05 -3.72 -8.44
CA ILE A 138 -23.75 -2.29 -8.71
C ILE A 138 -22.24 -2.02 -8.63
N LEU A 139 -21.51 -2.77 -7.80
CA LEU A 139 -20.07 -2.60 -7.56
C LEU A 139 -19.20 -3.60 -8.34
N ASN A 140 -19.80 -4.64 -8.89
CA ASN A 140 -19.17 -5.64 -9.72
C ASN A 140 -20.24 -6.26 -10.62
N PRO A 141 -20.53 -5.66 -11.80
CA PRO A 141 -21.51 -6.24 -12.71
C PRO A 141 -21.14 -7.71 -12.99
N PRO A 142 -22.12 -8.61 -13.18
CA PRO A 142 -21.82 -10.00 -13.49
C PRO A 142 -20.87 -10.06 -14.70
N PRO A 143 -19.85 -10.95 -14.72
CA PRO A 143 -19.24 -11.29 -15.99
C PRO A 143 -20.36 -11.86 -16.86
N GLU A 144 -20.69 -11.17 -17.95
CA GLU A 144 -21.60 -11.69 -18.97
C GLU A 144 -21.12 -13.08 -19.38
N PRO A 145 -22.03 -14.06 -19.62
CA PRO A 145 -21.65 -15.31 -20.25
C PRO A 145 -20.99 -14.96 -21.59
N GLU A 146 -19.75 -15.42 -21.77
CA GLU A 146 -18.94 -15.16 -22.97
C GLU A 146 -19.80 -15.40 -24.23
N PRO A 147 -20.02 -14.38 -25.09
CA PRO A 147 -20.55 -14.65 -26.42
C PRO A 147 -19.51 -15.51 -27.15
N GLU A 148 -19.96 -16.59 -27.80
CA GLU A 148 -19.12 -17.33 -28.75
C GLU A 148 -18.41 -16.32 -29.67
N PRO A 149 -17.11 -16.49 -29.94
CA PRO A 149 -16.33 -15.47 -30.63
C PRO A 149 -16.86 -15.28 -32.03
N GLU A 150 -17.63 -14.20 -32.24
CA GLU A 150 -17.74 -13.60 -33.56
C GLU A 150 -16.33 -13.08 -33.94
N PRO A 151 -15.89 -13.31 -35.19
CA PRO A 151 -14.53 -12.96 -35.60
C PRO A 151 -14.29 -11.47 -35.37
N GLU A 152 -13.39 -11.16 -34.44
CA GLU A 152 -12.95 -9.79 -34.16
C GLU A 152 -12.39 -9.15 -35.44
N PRO A 153 -12.77 -7.90 -35.78
CA PRO A 153 -12.04 -7.18 -36.81
C PRO A 153 -10.61 -7.01 -36.32
N ALA A 154 -9.67 -7.56 -37.09
CA ALA A 154 -8.24 -7.51 -36.84
C ALA A 154 -7.79 -6.07 -36.55
N VAL A 155 -7.59 -5.75 -35.27
CA VAL A 155 -6.80 -4.59 -34.88
C VAL A 155 -5.41 -5.13 -34.64
N GLU A 156 -4.52 -4.86 -35.60
CA GLU A 156 -3.18 -5.45 -35.69
C GLU A 156 -2.40 -5.26 -34.38
N GLU A 157 -2.17 -6.38 -33.69
CA GLU A 157 -1.30 -6.53 -32.52
C GLU A 157 0.12 -5.95 -32.76
N GLN A 158 0.50 -5.85 -34.03
CA GLN A 158 1.74 -5.22 -34.49
C GLN A 158 1.83 -3.72 -34.14
N ALA A 159 0.73 -2.97 -34.08
CA ALA A 159 0.78 -1.51 -33.85
C ALA A 159 1.17 -1.14 -32.39
N VAL A 160 0.75 -1.94 -31.41
CA VAL A 160 1.01 -1.64 -29.98
C VAL A 160 2.45 -2.01 -29.60
N GLU A 161 2.98 -3.08 -30.17
CA GLU A 161 4.36 -3.53 -29.99
C GLU A 161 5.35 -2.60 -30.74
N SER A 162 4.97 -2.08 -31.91
CA SER A 162 5.71 -1.03 -32.61
C SER A 162 5.81 0.27 -31.81
N ILE A 163 4.74 0.70 -31.12
CA ILE A 163 4.78 1.92 -30.29
C ILE A 163 5.65 1.73 -29.04
N SER A 164 5.58 0.56 -28.38
CA SER A 164 6.40 0.28 -27.19
C SER A 164 7.90 0.22 -27.54
N THR A 165 8.23 -0.37 -28.69
CA THR A 165 9.62 -0.45 -29.17
C THR A 165 10.16 0.89 -29.63
N GLU A 166 9.34 1.74 -30.28
CA GLU A 166 9.75 3.10 -30.63
C GLU A 166 10.05 3.97 -29.39
N ILE A 167 9.28 3.85 -28.31
CA ILE A 167 9.54 4.58 -27.05
C ILE A 167 10.87 4.16 -26.41
N GLU A 168 11.16 2.86 -26.34
CA GLU A 168 12.43 2.36 -25.79
C GLU A 168 13.65 2.79 -26.62
N VAL A 169 13.50 2.84 -27.95
CA VAL A 169 14.57 3.28 -28.87
C VAL A 169 14.84 4.78 -28.75
N ILE A 170 13.80 5.60 -28.61
CA ILE A 170 13.94 7.06 -28.43
C ILE A 170 14.66 7.38 -27.10
N GLU A 171 14.36 6.67 -26.01
CA GLU A 171 15.04 6.86 -24.72
C GLU A 171 16.53 6.45 -24.78
N ALA A 172 16.86 5.33 -25.44
CA ALA A 172 18.24 4.85 -25.54
C ALA A 172 19.15 5.82 -26.34
N ASP A 173 18.64 6.38 -27.43
CA ASP A 173 19.37 7.30 -28.30
C ASP A 173 19.58 8.68 -27.64
N GLU A 174 18.58 9.20 -26.92
CA GLU A 174 18.75 10.41 -26.14
C GLU A 174 19.74 10.23 -24.99
N ILE A 175 19.71 9.08 -24.30
CA ILE A 175 20.66 8.75 -23.24
C ILE A 175 22.07 8.65 -23.80
N ALA A 176 22.26 8.02 -24.97
CA ALA A 176 23.56 7.92 -25.64
C ALA A 176 24.10 9.31 -26.04
N LYS A 177 23.27 10.17 -26.62
CA LYS A 177 23.63 11.56 -26.97
C LYS A 177 24.00 12.38 -25.75
N ARG A 178 23.24 12.26 -24.65
CA ARG A 178 23.57 12.93 -23.37
C ARG A 178 24.88 12.41 -22.79
N ARG A 179 25.12 11.09 -22.80
CA ARG A 179 26.39 10.49 -22.36
C ARG A 179 27.58 10.99 -23.19
N ALA A 180 27.46 11.04 -24.52
CA ALA A 180 28.51 11.57 -25.39
C ALA A 180 28.76 13.07 -25.13
N LYS A 181 27.69 13.86 -24.94
CA LYS A 181 27.78 15.28 -24.59
C LYS A 181 28.57 15.46 -23.29
N TYR A 182 28.17 14.80 -22.20
CA TYR A 182 28.84 14.93 -20.91
C TYR A 182 30.26 14.32 -20.88
N ALA A 183 30.52 13.28 -21.68
CA ALA A 183 31.87 12.71 -21.85
C ALA A 183 32.85 13.65 -22.56
N SER A 184 32.35 14.56 -23.41
CA SER A 184 33.16 15.54 -24.15
C SER A 184 33.34 16.89 -23.42
N MET A 185 32.70 17.07 -22.27
CA MET A 185 32.75 18.33 -21.51
C MET A 185 33.95 18.40 -20.55
N SER A 186 34.50 19.61 -20.38
CA SER A 186 35.49 19.86 -19.34
C SER A 186 34.88 19.73 -17.95
N THR A 187 35.68 19.30 -16.98
CA THR A 187 35.26 19.13 -15.58
C THR A 187 34.63 20.39 -14.99
N SER A 188 35.14 21.59 -15.33
CA SER A 188 34.57 22.88 -14.91
C SER A 188 33.13 23.09 -15.41
N LYS A 189 32.86 22.76 -16.68
CA LYS A 189 31.52 22.91 -17.27
C LYS A 189 30.56 21.86 -16.76
N LEU A 190 31.04 20.67 -16.42
CA LEU A 190 30.23 19.63 -15.76
C LEU A 190 29.78 20.08 -14.36
N VAL A 191 30.68 20.70 -13.59
CA VAL A 191 30.33 21.24 -12.26
C VAL A 191 29.31 22.36 -12.35
N GLU A 192 29.43 23.28 -13.32
CA GLU A 192 28.42 24.33 -13.54
C GLU A 192 27.03 23.77 -13.92
N GLU A 193 26.98 22.75 -14.79
CA GLU A 193 25.72 22.08 -15.14
C GLU A 193 25.12 21.32 -13.96
N MET A 194 25.94 20.68 -13.13
CA MET A 194 25.48 20.00 -11.91
C MET A 194 24.89 21.00 -10.89
N LEU A 195 25.48 22.18 -10.75
CA LEU A 195 24.97 23.23 -9.87
C LEU A 195 23.61 23.76 -10.35
N LYS A 196 23.44 24.03 -11.67
CA LYS A 196 22.15 24.42 -12.24
C LYS A 196 21.06 23.35 -12.05
N MET A 197 21.41 22.08 -12.22
CA MET A 197 20.49 20.98 -11.96
C MET A 197 20.07 20.91 -10.48
N SER A 198 20.98 21.20 -9.55
CA SER A 198 20.67 21.24 -8.12
C SER A 198 19.71 22.37 -7.75
N GLU A 199 19.80 23.54 -8.40
CA GLU A 199 18.89 24.66 -8.23
C GLU A 199 17.48 24.33 -8.71
N LEU A 200 17.36 23.75 -9.92
CA LEU A 200 16.07 23.31 -10.48
C LEU A 200 15.39 22.25 -9.61
N LEU A 201 16.17 21.31 -9.04
CA LEU A 201 15.64 20.33 -8.10
C LEU A 201 15.17 20.99 -6.80
N GLY A 202 15.86 22.02 -6.32
CA GLY A 202 15.43 22.85 -5.20
C GLY A 202 14.09 23.54 -5.46
N GLU A 203 13.94 24.20 -6.61
CA GLU A 203 12.68 24.84 -7.02
C GLU A 203 11.53 23.85 -7.15
N ALA A 204 11.78 22.67 -7.73
CA ALA A 204 10.78 21.61 -7.85
C ALA A 204 10.34 21.09 -6.47
N ALA A 205 11.27 20.92 -5.54
CA ALA A 205 10.98 20.52 -4.16
C ALA A 205 10.13 21.58 -3.43
N SER A 206 10.43 22.87 -3.59
CA SER A 206 9.62 23.96 -3.02
C SER A 206 8.21 24.02 -3.62
N ARG A 207 8.05 23.74 -4.92
CA ARG A 207 6.72 23.62 -5.54
C ARG A 207 5.94 22.44 -4.95
N LEU A 208 6.59 21.30 -4.77
CA LEU A 208 5.97 20.11 -4.16
C LEU A 208 5.53 20.38 -2.72
N SER A 209 6.35 21.04 -1.91
CA SER A 209 5.96 21.38 -0.53
C SER A 209 4.75 22.32 -0.51
N HIS A 210 4.69 23.29 -1.42
CA HIS A 210 3.54 24.17 -1.58
C HIS A 210 2.27 23.40 -2.02
N TYR A 211 2.40 22.42 -2.92
CA TYR A 211 1.30 21.54 -3.29
C TYR A 211 0.84 20.66 -2.12
N GLU A 212 1.75 20.16 -1.29
CA GLU A 212 1.43 19.38 -0.09
C GLU A 212 0.68 20.21 0.95
N GLU A 213 1.08 21.47 1.19
CA GLU A 213 0.35 22.40 2.06
C GLU A 213 -1.05 22.72 1.50
N LYS A 214 -1.15 22.97 0.19
CA LYS A 214 -2.45 23.19 -0.45
C LYS A 214 -3.35 21.97 -0.33
N ASN A 215 -2.81 20.76 -0.48
CA ASN A 215 -3.56 19.52 -0.31
C ASN A 215 -4.01 19.32 1.15
N LYS A 216 -3.20 19.70 2.14
CA LYS A 216 -3.60 19.69 3.56
C LYS A 216 -4.77 20.64 3.82
N LEU A 217 -4.74 21.84 3.24
CA LEU A 217 -5.83 22.82 3.36
C LEU A 217 -7.11 22.32 2.67
N ILE A 218 -6.98 21.69 1.50
CA ILE A 218 -8.11 21.04 0.81
C ILE A 218 -8.70 19.92 1.68
N ASP A 219 -7.86 19.07 2.28
CA ASP A 219 -8.29 18.01 3.19
C ASP A 219 -8.96 18.53 4.47
N GLU A 220 -8.60 19.73 4.93
CA GLU A 220 -9.21 20.39 6.09
C GLU A 220 -10.58 20.99 5.75
N VAL A 221 -10.71 21.62 4.58
CA VAL A 221 -11.99 22.13 4.05
C VAL A 221 -12.96 21.00 3.73
N LEU A 222 -12.48 19.85 3.26
CA LEU A 222 -13.32 18.66 2.99
C LEU A 222 -13.78 17.94 4.27
N LYS A 223 -13.25 18.30 5.45
CA LYS A 223 -13.64 17.76 6.76
C LYS A 223 -14.65 18.65 7.51
N MET A 224 -14.99 19.83 6.98
CA MET A 224 -16.08 20.70 7.47
C MET A 224 -17.40 20.36 6.76
#